data_AF-A0A2I0PI78-F1
#
_entry.id   AF-A0A2I0PI78-F1
#
_cell.length_a   1.000
_cell.length_b   1.000
_cell.length_c   1.000
_cell.angle_alpha   90.00
_cell.angle_beta   90.00
_cell.angle_gamma   90.00
#
_symmetry.space_group_name_H-M   'P 1'
#
loop_
_entity.id
_entity.type
_entity.pdbx_description
1 polymer ?
#
loop_
_entity_poly.entity_id
_entity_poly.type
_entity_poly.pdbx_seq_one_letter_code
_entity_poly.pdbx_strand_id
1 'polypeptide(L)'
;MCRTVLLVILMLATCGCLAAPPSESPVQTPVSLLTTVPLPAPATVPATSSPMPTPAPTTIPTTIRTPTPVPTPTLLSEAALNARIVDARNKLNNLIETDMADTIVIEPQEGCSVKQSRELGYLIDATTGESTFIKGDYGSISADLFTTPMNREHEYVIIHTHPRMWATCGGSGIVSLYTFSIGDLDATAALAQKGYRIKYLIALADKEYRIWPKVEGDWKSAAEIREAIRRIENRYETPFTYYDTVMDRHYHEVDSLMPLLAKELGYSYTANGQVMA
;
A
#
# COMPACT_ATOMS: atom_id res chain seq x y z
N MET A 1 -31.41 45.02 16.37
CA MET A 1 -31.84 45.18 14.96
C MET A 1 -30.60 45.36 14.11
N CYS A 2 -30.05 44.27 13.57
CA CYS A 2 -28.87 44.29 12.72
C CYS A 2 -29.23 43.56 11.42
N ARG A 3 -29.00 44.22 10.28
CA ARG A 3 -29.54 43.87 8.97
C ARG A 3 -28.82 42.67 8.36
N THR A 4 -29.58 41.62 8.07
CA THR A 4 -29.23 40.52 7.17
C THR A 4 -29.04 41.06 5.76
N VAL A 5 -27.82 40.98 5.22
CA VAL A 5 -27.54 41.21 3.80
C VAL A 5 -27.51 39.84 3.13
N LEU A 6 -28.64 39.47 2.51
CA LEU A 6 -28.79 38.28 1.68
C LEU A 6 -28.26 38.62 0.28
N LEU A 7 -27.07 38.11 -0.05
CA LEU A 7 -26.51 38.23 -1.40
C LEU A 7 -26.97 37.02 -2.23
N VAL A 8 -27.98 37.23 -3.06
CA VAL A 8 -28.47 36.24 -4.03
C VAL A 8 -27.62 36.37 -5.30
N ILE A 9 -26.70 35.43 -5.52
CA ILE A 9 -25.98 35.29 -6.79
C ILE A 9 -26.79 34.35 -7.68
N LEU A 10 -27.49 34.92 -8.65
CA LEU A 10 -28.23 34.22 -9.70
C LEU A 10 -27.28 33.96 -10.88
N MET A 11 -26.72 32.75 -10.96
CA MET A 11 -25.97 32.28 -12.12
C MET A 11 -26.95 31.73 -13.17
N LEU A 12 -27.14 32.49 -14.26
CA LEU A 12 -27.84 32.04 -15.47
C LEU A 12 -26.87 31.19 -16.31
N ALA A 13 -27.06 29.87 -16.31
CA ALA A 13 -26.38 28.96 -17.23
C ALA A 13 -27.21 28.81 -18.52
N THR A 14 -26.71 29.35 -19.62
CA THR A 14 -27.26 29.15 -20.96
C THR A 14 -26.77 27.82 -21.55
N CYS A 15 -27.72 27.06 -22.09
CA CYS A 15 -27.51 25.84 -22.86
C CYS A 15 -26.56 26.01 -24.06
N GLY A 16 -25.74 24.98 -24.31
CA GLY A 16 -25.04 24.76 -25.57
C GLY A 16 -24.84 23.26 -25.79
N CYS A 17 -25.82 22.61 -26.41
CA CYS A 17 -25.72 21.23 -26.89
C CYS A 17 -24.81 21.14 -28.11
N LEU A 18 -23.79 20.29 -28.07
CA LEU A 18 -23.29 19.59 -29.27
C LEU A 18 -22.95 18.16 -28.87
N ALA A 19 -23.82 17.23 -29.26
CA ALA A 19 -23.58 15.79 -29.18
C ALA A 19 -22.63 15.39 -30.31
N ALA A 20 -21.45 14.86 -29.97
CA ALA A 20 -20.58 14.18 -30.92
C ALA A 20 -21.03 12.70 -31.06
N PRO A 21 -21.04 12.13 -32.27
CA PRO A 21 -21.37 10.72 -32.47
C PRO A 21 -20.27 9.80 -31.92
N PRO A 22 -20.61 8.59 -31.43
CA PRO A 22 -19.61 7.63 -30.96
C PRO A 22 -18.79 7.08 -32.13
N SER A 23 -17.47 7.19 -32.02
CA SER A 23 -16.51 6.52 -32.90
C SER A 23 -16.37 5.06 -32.46
N GLU A 24 -16.87 4.14 -33.28
CA GLU A 24 -16.66 2.70 -33.10
C GLU A 24 -15.18 2.37 -33.37
N SER A 25 -14.42 2.05 -32.31
CA SER A 25 -13.10 1.44 -32.45
C SER A 25 -13.25 -0.09 -32.59
N PRO A 26 -12.60 -0.72 -33.58
CA PRO A 26 -12.73 -2.15 -33.80
C PRO A 26 -12.05 -2.96 -32.69
N VAL A 27 -12.81 -3.92 -32.14
CA VAL A 27 -12.33 -4.97 -31.24
C VAL A 27 -11.33 -5.84 -32.00
N GLN A 28 -10.05 -5.75 -31.64
CA GLN A 28 -9.03 -6.72 -32.09
C GLN A 28 -8.98 -7.89 -31.10
N THR A 29 -9.43 -9.04 -31.57
CA THR A 29 -9.31 -10.33 -30.90
C THR A 29 -7.84 -10.77 -30.89
N PRO A 30 -7.24 -11.17 -29.75
CA PRO A 30 -5.90 -11.73 -29.74
C PRO A 30 -5.91 -13.14 -30.36
N VAL A 31 -5.21 -13.31 -31.48
CA VAL A 31 -4.91 -14.61 -32.09
C VAL A 31 -3.76 -15.24 -31.29
N SER A 32 -4.06 -16.24 -30.46
CA SER A 32 -3.05 -17.11 -29.84
C SER A 32 -2.55 -18.13 -30.86
N LEU A 33 -1.31 -17.96 -31.32
CA LEU A 33 -0.56 -18.98 -32.04
C LEU A 33 0.02 -19.97 -31.01
N LEU A 34 -0.62 -21.14 -30.88
CA LEU A 34 -0.06 -22.29 -30.18
C LEU A 34 1.02 -22.94 -31.05
N THR A 35 2.29 -22.65 -30.74
CA THR A 35 3.43 -23.37 -31.31
C THR A 35 3.64 -24.67 -30.54
N THR A 36 3.26 -25.80 -31.13
CA THR A 36 3.52 -27.14 -30.60
C THR A 36 4.98 -27.51 -30.83
N VAL A 37 5.75 -27.66 -29.74
CA VAL A 37 7.12 -28.20 -29.78
C VAL A 37 7.05 -29.73 -29.87
N PRO A 38 7.71 -30.38 -30.85
CA PRO A 38 7.71 -31.83 -30.99
C PRO A 38 8.57 -32.51 -29.92
N LEU A 39 8.03 -33.61 -29.38
CA LEU A 39 8.63 -34.50 -28.39
C LEU A 39 9.80 -35.29 -29.01
N PRO A 40 11.00 -35.36 -28.39
CA PRO A 40 12.10 -36.17 -28.90
C PRO A 40 11.83 -37.67 -28.76
N ALA A 41 12.25 -38.43 -29.78
CA ALA A 41 12.11 -39.88 -29.88
C ALA A 41 12.93 -40.64 -28.81
N PRO A 42 12.51 -41.85 -28.38
CA PRO A 42 13.29 -42.68 -27.47
C PRO A 42 14.56 -43.22 -28.15
N ALA A 43 15.71 -43.03 -27.50
CA ALA A 43 16.97 -43.61 -27.92
C ALA A 43 17.06 -45.10 -27.53
N THR A 44 17.49 -45.90 -28.50
CA THR A 44 17.75 -47.35 -28.41
C THR A 44 18.94 -47.63 -27.50
N VAL A 45 18.78 -48.58 -26.57
CA VAL A 45 19.83 -49.05 -25.65
C VAL A 45 20.66 -50.16 -26.31
N PRO A 46 22.00 -50.06 -26.41
CA PRO A 46 22.85 -51.20 -26.71
C PRO A 46 23.15 -52.03 -25.47
N ALA A 47 23.13 -53.34 -25.65
CA ALA A 47 23.34 -54.34 -24.62
C ALA A 47 24.81 -54.47 -24.16
N THR A 48 24.95 -54.84 -22.89
CA THR A 48 25.97 -55.72 -22.29
C THR A 48 27.44 -55.32 -22.32
N SER A 49 27.96 -54.97 -21.14
CA SER A 49 29.32 -55.29 -20.71
C SER A 49 29.32 -55.76 -19.24
N SER A 50 30.23 -56.70 -18.94
CA SER A 50 30.40 -57.48 -17.71
C SER A 50 30.39 -56.68 -16.39
N PRO A 51 29.83 -57.21 -15.28
CA PRO A 51 29.94 -56.53 -13.99
C PRO A 51 31.38 -56.59 -13.46
N MET A 52 31.95 -55.42 -13.18
CA MET A 52 33.20 -55.26 -12.42
C MET A 52 32.90 -55.50 -10.93
N PRO A 53 33.78 -56.17 -10.16
CA PRO A 53 33.53 -56.42 -8.75
C PRO A 53 33.45 -55.09 -7.97
N THR A 54 32.34 -54.94 -7.24
CA THR A 54 32.05 -53.78 -6.40
C THR A 54 33.04 -53.73 -5.22
N PRO A 55 33.78 -52.63 -5.00
CA PRO A 55 34.61 -52.48 -3.81
C PRO A 55 33.71 -52.42 -2.56
N ALA A 56 34.14 -53.11 -1.50
CA ALA A 56 33.43 -53.18 -0.23
C ALA A 56 33.19 -51.77 0.35
N PRO A 57 32.00 -51.49 0.91
CA PRO A 57 31.69 -50.18 1.47
C PRO A 57 32.61 -49.87 2.66
N THR A 58 33.43 -48.84 2.50
CA THR A 58 34.19 -48.25 3.60
C THR A 58 33.20 -47.66 4.60
N THR A 59 33.10 -48.24 5.79
CA THR A 59 32.34 -47.69 6.91
C THR A 59 32.99 -46.39 7.37
N ILE A 60 32.45 -45.26 6.93
CA ILE A 60 32.79 -43.95 7.48
C ILE A 60 32.18 -43.90 8.88
N PRO A 61 32.98 -43.71 9.95
CA PRO A 61 32.43 -43.53 11.29
C PRO A 61 31.51 -42.31 11.28
N THR A 62 30.21 -42.55 11.49
CA THR A 62 29.20 -41.52 11.60
C THR A 62 29.49 -40.75 12.88
N THR A 63 30.20 -39.62 12.77
CA THR A 63 30.32 -38.70 13.89
C THR A 63 28.94 -38.08 14.09
N ILE A 64 28.22 -38.57 15.09
CA ILE A 64 26.98 -37.95 15.57
C ILE A 64 27.41 -36.59 16.13
N ARG A 65 27.33 -35.55 15.29
CA ARG A 65 27.45 -34.18 15.77
C ARG A 65 26.17 -33.89 16.53
N THR A 66 26.29 -33.76 17.85
CA THR A 66 25.22 -33.21 18.69
C THR A 66 24.78 -31.89 18.06
N PRO A 67 23.50 -31.71 17.70
CA PRO A 67 23.05 -30.45 17.14
C PRO A 67 23.32 -29.35 18.16
N THR A 68 24.14 -28.38 17.79
CA THR A 68 24.34 -27.18 18.59
C THR A 68 22.97 -26.53 18.76
N PRO A 69 22.51 -26.24 19.99
CA PRO A 69 21.23 -25.56 20.18
C PRO A 69 21.26 -24.25 19.42
N VAL A 70 20.34 -24.10 18.46
CA VAL A 70 20.13 -22.82 17.77
C VAL A 70 19.64 -21.86 18.84
N PRO A 71 20.28 -20.69 19.03
CA PRO A 71 19.83 -19.72 20.02
C PRO A 71 18.37 -19.38 19.70
N THR A 72 17.50 -19.52 20.71
CA THR A 72 16.12 -19.05 20.60
C THR A 72 16.17 -17.55 20.27
N PRO A 73 15.52 -17.09 19.18
CA PRO A 73 15.50 -15.68 18.85
C PRO A 73 15.00 -14.90 20.05
N THR A 74 15.81 -13.97 20.56
CA THR A 74 15.34 -13.03 21.58
C THR A 74 14.34 -12.12 20.90
N LEU A 75 13.06 -12.23 21.29
CA LEU A 75 12.01 -11.35 20.80
C LEU A 75 12.45 -9.89 21.01
N LEU A 76 12.29 -9.08 19.97
CA LEU A 76 12.59 -7.66 20.02
C LEU A 76 11.75 -7.01 21.13
N SER A 77 12.40 -6.27 22.04
CA SER A 77 11.64 -5.55 23.07
C SER A 77 10.82 -4.43 22.43
N GLU A 78 9.68 -4.10 23.05
CA GLU A 78 8.82 -3.00 22.57
C GLU A 78 9.57 -1.66 22.52
N ALA A 79 10.52 -1.43 23.43
CA ALA A 79 11.38 -0.25 23.40
C ALA A 79 12.33 -0.23 22.19
N ALA A 80 12.92 -1.39 21.84
CA ALA A 80 13.77 -1.52 20.66
C ALA A 80 12.98 -1.35 19.36
N LEU A 81 11.77 -1.92 19.29
CA LEU A 81 10.85 -1.72 18.16
C LEU A 81 10.49 -0.24 17.99
N ASN A 82 10.14 0.45 19.08
CA ASN A 82 9.84 1.88 19.03
C ASN A 82 11.06 2.72 18.58
N ALA A 83 12.27 2.36 19.01
CA ALA A 83 13.48 3.01 18.52
C ALA A 83 13.67 2.84 17.00
N ARG A 84 13.37 1.64 16.45
CA ARG A 84 13.40 1.39 15.00
C ARG A 84 12.36 2.19 14.24
N ILE A 85 11.16 2.34 14.80
CA ILE A 85 10.10 3.15 14.20
C ILE A 85 10.50 4.62 14.14
N VAL A 86 11.06 5.15 15.22
CA VAL A 86 11.55 6.54 15.26
C VAL A 86 12.68 6.75 14.25
N ASP A 87 13.62 5.81 14.15
CA ASP A 87 14.69 5.85 13.14
C ASP A 87 14.14 5.84 11.71
N ALA A 88 13.24 4.90 11.39
CA ALA A 88 12.59 4.83 10.09
C ALA A 88 11.80 6.11 9.75
N ARG A 89 11.06 6.65 10.72
CA ARG A 89 10.33 7.93 10.58
C ARG A 89 11.27 9.09 10.27
N ASN A 90 12.36 9.22 11.02
CA ASN A 90 13.33 10.29 10.82
C ASN A 90 14.00 10.17 9.45
N LYS A 91 14.31 8.95 9.01
CA LYS A 91 14.81 8.70 7.65
C LYS A 91 13.80 9.12 6.59
N LEU A 92 12.54 8.71 6.70
CA LEU A 92 11.50 9.08 5.75
C LEU A 92 11.28 10.60 5.68
N ASN A 93 11.24 11.28 6.83
CA ASN A 93 11.13 12.74 6.89
C ASN A 93 12.31 13.45 6.19
N ASN A 94 13.52 12.86 6.25
CA ASN A 94 14.68 13.39 5.54
C ASN A 94 14.65 13.09 4.04
N LEU A 95 13.97 12.01 3.61
CA LEU A 95 13.95 11.55 2.22
C LEU A 95 12.81 12.16 1.39
N ILE A 96 11.69 12.54 2.03
CA ILE A 96 10.49 12.99 1.32
C ILE A 96 10.71 14.25 0.47
N GLU A 97 11.63 15.12 0.88
CA GLU A 97 12.01 16.35 0.16
C GLU A 97 13.22 16.18 -0.76
N THR A 98 13.67 14.94 -0.97
CA THR A 98 14.86 14.64 -1.78
C THR A 98 14.48 13.95 -3.09
N ASP A 99 15.44 13.89 -4.01
CA ASP A 99 15.29 13.14 -5.27
C ASP A 99 14.98 11.65 -5.07
N MET A 100 15.19 11.12 -3.84
CA MET A 100 14.81 9.75 -3.51
C MET A 100 13.31 9.51 -3.63
N ALA A 101 12.48 10.50 -3.28
CA ALA A 101 11.04 10.42 -3.45
C ALA A 101 10.70 10.26 -4.95
N ASP A 102 11.52 10.81 -5.86
CA ASP A 102 11.22 10.93 -7.28
C ASP A 102 9.85 11.59 -7.51
N THR A 103 9.59 12.05 -8.72
CA THR A 103 8.31 12.69 -9.00
C THR A 103 7.75 12.29 -10.34
N ILE A 104 6.47 11.97 -10.36
CA ILE A 104 5.69 11.73 -11.57
C ILE A 104 4.98 13.03 -11.91
N VAL A 105 5.03 13.42 -13.19
CA VAL A 105 4.26 14.56 -13.69
C VAL A 105 3.02 14.02 -14.40
N ILE A 106 1.85 14.43 -13.95
CA ILE A 106 0.55 14.11 -14.54
C ILE A 106 0.00 15.39 -15.17
N GLU A 107 -0.51 15.28 -16.39
CA GLU A 107 -1.14 16.37 -17.12
C GLU A 107 -2.64 16.06 -17.26
N PRO A 108 -3.45 16.35 -16.23
CA PRO A 108 -4.84 15.88 -16.18
C PRO A 108 -5.77 16.59 -17.18
N GLN A 109 -5.55 17.89 -17.48
CA GLN A 109 -6.30 18.67 -18.47
C GLN A 109 -5.45 19.84 -19.03
N GLU A 110 -5.84 20.42 -20.17
CA GLU A 110 -5.13 21.50 -20.86
C GLU A 110 -4.80 22.68 -19.92
N GLY A 111 -3.51 22.81 -19.58
CA GLY A 111 -2.98 23.95 -18.80
C GLY A 111 -2.72 23.68 -17.31
N CYS A 112 -2.92 22.45 -16.82
CA CYS A 112 -2.53 22.01 -15.48
C CYS A 112 -1.42 20.95 -15.54
N SER A 113 -0.36 21.14 -14.75
CA SER A 113 0.65 20.11 -14.49
C SER A 113 0.61 19.73 -13.02
N VAL A 114 0.58 18.45 -12.71
CA VAL A 114 0.60 17.94 -11.35
C VAL A 114 1.87 17.15 -11.17
N LYS A 115 2.78 17.69 -10.37
CA LYS A 115 3.93 16.94 -9.89
C LYS A 115 3.51 16.16 -8.64
N GLN A 116 3.77 14.86 -8.60
CA GLN A 116 3.45 14.01 -7.45
C GLN A 116 4.72 13.29 -7.00
N SER A 117 5.06 13.36 -5.72
CA SER A 117 6.14 12.53 -5.19
C SER A 117 5.70 11.08 -5.13
N ARG A 118 6.63 10.13 -5.29
CA ARG A 118 6.30 8.73 -4.99
C ARG A 118 6.20 8.52 -3.48
N GLU A 119 5.58 7.42 -3.08
CA GLU A 119 5.48 7.01 -1.69
C GLU A 119 6.75 6.28 -1.26
N LEU A 120 7.27 6.66 -0.10
CA LEU A 120 8.44 6.04 0.50
C LEU A 120 8.00 5.30 1.75
N GLY A 121 8.60 4.16 2.05
CA GLY A 121 8.25 3.42 3.26
C GLY A 121 9.37 2.56 3.80
N TYR A 122 9.17 2.08 5.01
CA TYR A 122 9.90 0.99 5.59
C TYR A 122 8.93 -0.11 6.03
N LEU A 123 9.33 -1.34 5.76
CA LEU A 123 8.81 -2.51 6.44
C LEU A 123 9.77 -2.85 7.58
N ILE A 124 9.28 -2.90 8.82
CA ILE A 124 10.07 -3.29 9.98
C ILE A 124 9.57 -4.64 10.47
N ASP A 125 10.46 -5.62 10.52
CA ASP A 125 10.20 -6.91 11.13
C ASP A 125 10.19 -6.74 12.65
N ALA A 126 9.03 -6.87 13.27
CA ALA A 126 8.86 -6.72 14.71
C ALA A 126 9.48 -7.89 15.50
N THR A 127 9.84 -8.99 14.81
CA THR A 127 10.48 -10.16 15.41
C THR A 127 11.99 -9.98 15.48
N THR A 128 12.61 -9.56 14.37
CA THR A 128 14.07 -9.45 14.24
C THR A 128 14.60 -8.02 14.42
N GLY A 129 13.76 -7.02 14.23
CA GLY A 129 14.15 -5.60 14.21
C GLY A 129 14.84 -5.16 12.92
N GLU A 130 14.90 -6.02 11.90
CA GLU A 130 15.38 -5.66 10.57
C GLU A 130 14.37 -4.73 9.88
N SER A 131 14.88 -3.83 9.04
CA SER A 131 14.03 -2.93 8.27
C SER A 131 14.42 -2.93 6.80
N THR A 132 13.41 -2.91 5.93
CA THR A 132 13.56 -2.87 4.48
C THR A 132 12.94 -1.57 3.96
N PHE A 133 13.71 -0.80 3.21
CA PHE A 133 13.21 0.40 2.52
C PHE A 133 12.41 0.00 1.29
N ILE A 134 11.28 0.66 1.08
CA ILE A 134 10.34 0.42 -0.01
C ILE A 134 9.98 1.75 -0.66
N LYS A 135 9.84 1.72 -1.98
CA LYS A 135 9.43 2.87 -2.79
C LYS A 135 8.33 2.41 -3.73
N GLY A 136 7.17 3.05 -3.68
CA GLY A 136 5.99 2.72 -4.47
C GLY A 136 5.39 3.95 -5.14
N ASP A 137 4.60 3.79 -6.20
CA ASP A 137 3.96 4.92 -6.86
C ASP A 137 2.82 5.53 -6.01
N TYR A 138 2.37 6.72 -6.39
CA TYR A 138 1.29 7.48 -5.72
C TYR A 138 0.02 6.63 -5.53
N GLY A 139 -0.47 6.53 -4.28
CA GLY A 139 -1.70 5.80 -3.95
C GLY A 139 -1.60 4.30 -4.23
N SER A 140 -0.38 3.78 -4.42
CA SER A 140 -0.12 2.43 -4.85
C SER A 140 1.09 1.84 -4.14
N ILE A 141 1.25 2.11 -2.85
CA ILE A 141 1.87 1.13 -1.98
C ILE A 141 1.04 -0.17 -2.08
N SER A 142 1.37 -0.96 -3.10
CA SER A 142 0.77 -2.25 -3.34
C SER A 142 1.29 -3.19 -2.26
N ALA A 143 0.40 -4.01 -1.73
CA ALA A 143 0.77 -5.13 -0.88
C ALA A 143 1.95 -5.91 -1.46
N ASP A 144 2.01 -6.06 -2.79
CA ASP A 144 3.06 -6.83 -3.46
C ASP A 144 4.47 -6.26 -3.25
N LEU A 145 4.63 -4.94 -3.09
CA LEU A 145 5.92 -4.31 -2.82
C LEU A 145 6.54 -4.77 -1.49
N PHE A 146 5.71 -5.18 -0.53
CA PHE A 146 6.17 -5.67 0.77
C PHE A 146 6.38 -7.18 0.82
N THR A 147 5.78 -7.94 -0.09
CA THR A 147 5.73 -9.41 0.05
C THR A 147 7.10 -10.08 -0.03
N THR A 148 8.01 -9.57 -0.87
CA THR A 148 9.34 -10.16 -1.09
C THR A 148 10.19 -10.26 0.18
N PRO A 149 10.32 -9.20 1.02
CA PRO A 149 11.07 -9.28 2.28
C PRO A 149 10.33 -9.95 3.45
N MET A 150 9.06 -10.33 3.32
CA MET A 150 8.24 -10.79 4.46
C MET A 150 8.25 -12.31 4.64
N ASN A 151 8.39 -12.74 5.88
CA ASN A 151 8.15 -14.10 6.36
C ASN A 151 6.79 -14.19 7.07
N ARG A 152 5.92 -15.12 6.68
CA ARG A 152 4.57 -15.27 7.28
C ARG A 152 4.56 -15.61 8.77
N GLU A 153 5.66 -16.14 9.30
CA GLU A 153 5.80 -16.46 10.73
C GLU A 153 6.10 -15.22 11.59
N HIS A 154 6.56 -14.14 10.95
CA HIS A 154 6.98 -12.91 11.61
C HIS A 154 5.85 -11.87 11.63
N GLU A 155 5.94 -10.98 12.60
CA GLU A 155 5.08 -9.81 12.72
C GLU A 155 5.75 -8.57 12.13
N TYR A 156 4.99 -7.69 11.47
CA TYR A 156 5.51 -6.53 10.76
C TYR A 156 4.84 -5.22 11.15
N VAL A 157 5.63 -4.16 11.09
CA VAL A 157 5.17 -2.76 11.10
C VAL A 157 5.41 -2.17 9.73
N ILE A 158 4.38 -1.53 9.17
CA ILE A 158 4.49 -0.79 7.92
C ILE A 158 4.52 0.69 8.28
N ILE A 159 5.55 1.41 7.83
CA ILE A 159 5.61 2.86 7.92
C ILE A 159 5.80 3.44 6.52
N HIS A 160 5.00 4.41 6.10
CA HIS A 160 5.16 5.05 4.80
C HIS A 160 4.80 6.53 4.81
N THR A 161 5.31 7.28 3.85
CA THR A 161 4.94 8.66 3.57
C THR A 161 3.79 8.69 2.60
N HIS A 162 2.88 9.63 2.80
CA HIS A 162 1.98 10.01 1.74
C HIS A 162 2.71 10.79 0.65
N PRO A 163 2.25 10.68 -0.58
CA PRO A 163 2.81 11.42 -1.67
C PRO A 163 2.42 12.89 -1.54
N ARG A 164 3.37 13.79 -1.82
CA ARG A 164 3.11 15.22 -1.94
C ARG A 164 2.71 15.53 -3.37
N MET A 165 1.65 16.32 -3.52
CA MET A 165 1.22 16.81 -4.82
C MET A 165 1.52 18.29 -4.95
N TRP A 166 1.88 18.72 -6.14
CA TRP A 166 2.04 20.12 -6.52
C TRP A 166 1.31 20.30 -7.84
N ALA A 167 0.09 20.83 -7.79
CA ALA A 167 -0.65 21.23 -8.98
C ALA A 167 -0.26 22.65 -9.38
N THR A 168 0.14 22.87 -10.63
CA THR A 168 0.35 24.17 -11.28
C THR A 168 -0.62 24.32 -12.45
N CYS A 169 -1.69 25.10 -12.23
CA CYS A 169 -2.68 25.42 -13.24
C CYS A 169 -2.57 26.91 -13.61
N GLY A 170 -2.39 27.23 -14.90
CA GLY A 170 -2.43 28.63 -15.37
C GLY A 170 -1.40 29.59 -14.75
N GLY A 171 -0.33 29.09 -14.14
CA GLY A 171 0.77 29.89 -13.60
C GLY A 171 0.64 30.35 -12.14
N SER A 172 -0.43 29.99 -11.40
CA SER A 172 -0.55 30.39 -9.99
C SER A 172 -1.29 29.38 -9.13
N GLY A 173 -0.58 28.82 -8.17
CA GLY A 173 -1.09 27.98 -7.08
C GLY A 173 -0.24 26.72 -6.91
N ILE A 174 0.08 26.38 -5.66
CA ILE A 174 0.57 25.06 -5.25
C ILE A 174 -0.51 24.52 -4.31
N VAL A 175 -1.24 23.49 -4.73
CA VAL A 175 -2.09 22.74 -3.80
C VAL A 175 -1.29 21.50 -3.38
N SER A 176 -0.84 21.49 -2.12
CA SER A 176 -0.26 20.30 -1.49
C SER A 176 -1.36 19.54 -0.78
N LEU A 177 -1.80 18.44 -1.36
CA LEU A 177 -2.64 17.46 -0.68
C LEU A 177 -1.71 16.42 -0.07
N TYR A 178 -1.68 16.39 1.25
CA TYR A 178 -0.82 15.52 2.05
C TYR A 178 -1.70 14.76 3.03
N THR A 179 -2.61 13.94 2.50
CA THR A 179 -3.65 13.27 3.29
C THR A 179 -3.49 11.77 3.23
N PHE A 180 -3.75 11.11 4.35
CA PHE A 180 -3.92 9.66 4.43
C PHE A 180 -4.88 9.15 3.34
N SER A 181 -4.68 7.91 2.86
CA SER A 181 -5.56 7.29 1.87
C SER A 181 -6.26 6.08 2.45
N ILE A 182 -7.54 5.90 2.14
CA ILE A 182 -8.23 4.63 2.42
C ILE A 182 -7.49 3.44 1.75
N GLY A 183 -6.77 3.71 0.66
CA GLY A 183 -5.92 2.73 -0.02
C GLY A 183 -4.85 2.10 0.89
N ASP A 184 -4.38 2.79 1.92
CA ASP A 184 -3.35 2.25 2.82
C ASP A 184 -3.92 1.14 3.72
N LEU A 185 -5.20 1.29 4.11
CA LEU A 185 -5.93 0.25 4.82
C LEU A 185 -6.20 -0.94 3.90
N ASP A 186 -6.59 -0.70 2.65
CA ASP A 186 -6.82 -1.74 1.64
C ASP A 186 -5.53 -2.55 1.40
N ALA A 187 -4.38 -1.88 1.25
CA ALA A 187 -3.09 -2.52 1.05
C ALA A 187 -2.66 -3.36 2.27
N THR A 188 -2.85 -2.82 3.47
CA THR A 188 -2.55 -3.54 4.72
C THR A 188 -3.44 -4.76 4.90
N ALA A 189 -4.74 -4.62 4.60
CA ALA A 189 -5.69 -5.73 4.62
C ALA A 189 -5.33 -6.81 3.59
N ALA A 190 -4.90 -6.42 2.39
CA ALA A 190 -4.48 -7.36 1.37
C ALA A 190 -3.23 -8.16 1.80
N LEU A 191 -2.31 -7.56 2.56
CA LEU A 191 -1.19 -8.29 3.17
C LEU A 191 -1.67 -9.27 4.24
N ALA A 192 -2.56 -8.84 5.13
CA ALA A 192 -3.12 -9.71 6.15
C ALA A 192 -3.83 -10.94 5.54
N GLN A 193 -4.61 -10.74 4.49
CA GLN A 193 -5.30 -11.81 3.75
C GLN A 193 -4.33 -12.79 3.06
N LYS A 194 -3.13 -12.34 2.68
CA LYS A 194 -2.05 -13.20 2.14
C LYS A 194 -1.33 -14.01 3.23
N GLY A 195 -1.78 -13.90 4.49
CA GLY A 195 -1.26 -14.62 5.64
C GLY A 195 -0.07 -13.94 6.32
N TYR A 196 0.19 -12.66 6.05
CA TYR A 196 1.20 -11.90 6.76
C TYR A 196 0.63 -11.28 8.04
N ARG A 197 1.43 -11.23 9.11
CA ARG A 197 0.98 -10.66 10.38
C ARG A 197 1.41 -9.20 10.47
N ILE A 198 0.45 -8.28 10.37
CA ILE A 198 0.72 -6.84 10.49
C ILE A 198 0.27 -6.35 11.87
N LYS A 199 1.21 -5.78 12.63
CA LYS A 199 0.99 -5.22 13.98
C LYS A 199 0.27 -3.88 13.91
N TYR A 200 0.81 -2.95 13.13
CA TYR A 200 0.22 -1.64 12.85
C TYR A 200 0.75 -1.05 11.55
N LEU A 201 -0.09 -0.19 10.97
CA LEU A 201 0.24 0.72 9.88
C LEU A 201 0.54 2.11 10.46
N ILE A 202 1.62 2.74 10.00
CA ILE A 202 1.97 4.12 10.28
C ILE A 202 2.04 4.89 8.97
N ALA A 203 1.11 5.81 8.76
CA ALA A 203 1.10 6.70 7.60
C ALA A 203 1.55 8.10 8.02
N LEU A 204 2.61 8.58 7.39
CA LEU A 204 3.18 9.91 7.54
C LEU A 204 2.57 10.81 6.47
N ALA A 205 1.47 11.47 6.81
CA ALA A 205 0.82 12.50 6.01
C ALA A 205 0.99 13.84 6.72
N ASP A 206 0.05 14.76 6.57
CA ASP A 206 -0.05 16.01 7.36
C ASP A 206 0.01 15.74 8.86
N LYS A 207 -0.41 14.54 9.26
CA LYS A 207 -0.30 13.96 10.59
C LYS A 207 0.33 12.57 10.52
N GLU A 208 0.88 12.13 11.64
CA GLU A 208 1.27 10.73 11.84
C GLU A 208 0.03 9.93 12.27
N TYR A 209 -0.52 9.11 11.37
CA TYR A 209 -1.59 8.18 11.68
C TYR A 209 -1.00 6.82 12.01
N ARG A 210 -1.29 6.30 13.21
CA ARG A 210 -1.00 4.90 13.56
C ARG A 210 -2.31 4.16 13.69
N ILE A 211 -2.49 3.04 13.00
CA ILE A 211 -3.76 2.31 12.90
C ILE A 211 -3.53 0.81 13.11
N TRP A 212 -4.40 0.16 13.88
CA TRP A 212 -4.36 -1.29 14.11
C TRP A 212 -5.73 -1.86 14.52
N PRO A 213 -6.04 -3.12 14.23
CA PRO A 213 -7.27 -3.76 14.71
C PRO A 213 -7.24 -3.97 16.23
N LYS A 214 -8.39 -3.86 16.91
CA LYS A 214 -8.49 -4.14 18.36
C LYS A 214 -8.28 -5.62 18.69
N VAL A 215 -8.60 -6.49 17.73
CA VAL A 215 -8.32 -7.92 17.78
C VAL A 215 -7.14 -8.19 16.86
N GLU A 216 -6.09 -8.83 17.38
CA GLU A 216 -4.87 -9.11 16.59
C GLU A 216 -5.21 -9.88 15.31
N GLY A 217 -4.67 -9.41 14.18
CA GLY A 217 -4.89 -10.02 12.86
C GLY A 217 -6.24 -9.73 12.22
N ASP A 218 -7.17 -9.05 12.89
CA ASP A 218 -8.53 -8.77 12.38
C ASP A 218 -8.58 -7.56 11.42
N TRP A 219 -7.67 -7.54 10.45
CA TRP A 219 -7.68 -6.54 9.37
C TRP A 219 -8.85 -6.82 8.41
N LYS A 220 -9.80 -5.89 8.36
CA LYS A 220 -10.98 -5.91 7.48
C LYS A 220 -10.58 -5.76 6.03
N SER A 221 -11.23 -6.53 5.17
CA SER A 221 -11.03 -6.47 3.71
C SER A 221 -11.37 -5.09 3.13
N ALA A 222 -10.84 -4.81 1.94
CA ALA A 222 -11.21 -3.60 1.19
C ALA A 222 -12.73 -3.46 0.96
N ALA A 223 -13.43 -4.58 0.76
CA ALA A 223 -14.89 -4.58 0.63
C ALA A 223 -15.57 -4.18 1.94
N GLU A 224 -15.13 -4.71 3.08
CA GLU A 224 -15.64 -4.34 4.40
C GLU A 224 -15.34 -2.88 4.76
N ILE A 225 -14.15 -2.38 4.40
CA ILE A 225 -13.76 -0.97 4.60
C ILE A 225 -14.70 -0.05 3.81
N ARG A 226 -14.90 -0.30 2.50
CA ARG A 226 -15.81 0.51 1.67
C ARG A 226 -17.26 0.44 2.13
N GLU A 227 -17.69 -0.75 2.55
CA GLU A 227 -19.04 -0.96 3.07
C GLU A 227 -19.24 -0.25 4.43
N ALA A 228 -18.20 -0.19 5.27
CA ALA A 228 -18.21 0.62 6.48
C ALA A 228 -18.31 2.12 6.18
N ILE A 229 -17.54 2.64 5.22
CA ILE A 229 -17.63 4.03 4.76
C ILE A 229 -19.05 4.34 4.29
N ARG A 230 -19.62 3.49 3.43
CA ARG A 230 -20.99 3.65 2.92
C ARG A 230 -22.02 3.69 4.06
N ARG A 231 -21.89 2.85 5.08
CA ARG A 231 -22.78 2.88 6.26
C ARG A 231 -22.62 4.16 7.08
N ILE A 232 -21.40 4.65 7.23
CA ILE A 232 -21.12 5.92 7.91
C ILE A 232 -21.76 7.08 7.14
N GLU A 233 -21.51 7.20 5.84
CA GLU A 233 -22.08 8.25 4.99
C GLU A 233 -23.62 8.25 5.04
N ASN A 234 -24.24 7.08 4.96
CA ASN A 234 -25.70 6.95 5.08
C ASN A 234 -26.21 7.38 6.47
N ARG A 235 -25.46 7.09 7.55
CA ARG A 235 -25.85 7.41 8.93
C ARG A 235 -25.76 8.91 9.21
N TYR A 236 -24.78 9.60 8.62
CA TYR A 236 -24.54 11.02 8.83
C TYR A 236 -25.13 11.90 7.70
N GLU A 237 -25.77 11.30 6.70
CA GLU A 237 -26.34 11.97 5.52
C GLU A 237 -25.35 12.93 4.84
N THR A 238 -24.05 12.62 4.96
CA THR A 238 -22.96 13.48 4.51
C THR A 238 -21.91 12.61 3.82
N PRO A 239 -21.55 12.88 2.55
CA PRO A 239 -20.42 12.21 1.93
C PRO A 239 -19.12 12.69 2.59
N PHE A 240 -18.22 11.77 2.90
CA PHE A 240 -16.86 12.12 3.36
C PHE A 240 -15.91 12.24 2.17
N THR A 241 -16.43 12.26 0.95
CA THR A 241 -15.64 12.44 -0.27
C THR A 241 -15.81 13.84 -0.85
N TYR A 242 -14.73 14.42 -1.34
CA TYR A 242 -14.78 15.57 -2.24
C TYR A 242 -14.20 15.19 -3.60
N TYR A 243 -14.71 15.80 -4.67
CA TYR A 243 -14.20 15.62 -6.02
C TYR A 243 -13.19 16.73 -6.32
N ASP A 244 -11.96 16.36 -6.64
CA ASP A 244 -10.93 17.26 -7.11
C ASP A 244 -11.01 17.33 -8.64
N THR A 245 -11.45 18.49 -9.14
CA THR A 245 -11.61 18.76 -10.57
C THR A 245 -10.29 18.82 -11.32
N VAL A 246 -9.17 19.14 -10.64
CA VAL A 246 -7.85 19.18 -11.26
C VAL A 246 -7.35 17.76 -11.49
N MET A 247 -7.58 16.85 -10.55
CA MET A 247 -7.12 15.46 -10.65
C MET A 247 -8.11 14.52 -11.33
N ASP A 248 -9.36 14.95 -11.52
CA ASP A 248 -10.49 14.09 -11.94
C ASP A 248 -10.61 12.87 -11.00
N ARG A 249 -10.57 13.11 -9.68
CA ARG A 249 -10.58 12.07 -8.66
C ARG A 249 -11.36 12.44 -7.41
N HIS A 250 -11.95 11.44 -6.77
CA HIS A 250 -12.55 11.57 -5.44
C HIS A 250 -11.53 11.30 -4.34
N TYR A 251 -11.49 12.16 -3.34
CA TYR A 251 -10.65 12.05 -2.14
C TYR A 251 -11.53 11.96 -0.91
N HIS A 252 -11.11 11.19 0.09
CA HIS A 252 -11.80 11.13 1.38
C HIS A 252 -11.22 12.17 2.34
N GLU A 253 -12.08 12.90 3.06
CA GLU A 253 -11.70 13.75 4.18
C GLU A 253 -11.39 12.88 5.40
N VAL A 254 -10.17 12.34 5.43
CA VAL A 254 -9.78 11.32 6.43
C VAL A 254 -9.88 11.82 7.86
N ASP A 255 -9.57 13.09 8.12
CA ASP A 255 -9.63 13.65 9.47
C ASP A 255 -11.01 13.48 10.12
N SER A 256 -12.05 13.75 9.33
CA SER A 256 -13.45 13.64 9.76
C SER A 256 -13.95 12.19 9.71
N LEU A 257 -13.47 11.40 8.75
CA LEU A 257 -13.89 10.01 8.55
C LEU A 257 -13.23 9.01 9.51
N MET A 258 -11.93 9.16 9.81
CA MET A 258 -11.12 8.17 10.52
C MET A 258 -11.64 7.81 11.92
N PRO A 259 -12.08 8.75 12.79
CA PRO A 259 -12.65 8.37 14.09
C PRO A 259 -13.89 7.47 13.95
N LEU A 260 -14.74 7.78 12.98
CA LEU A 260 -15.96 7.03 12.70
C LEU A 260 -15.63 5.66 12.10
N LEU A 261 -14.68 5.64 11.15
CA LEU A 261 -14.24 4.44 10.47
C LEU A 261 -13.54 3.48 11.42
N ALA A 262 -12.63 3.97 12.27
CA ALA A 262 -11.95 3.15 13.27
C ALA A 262 -12.96 2.51 14.24
N LYS A 263 -13.97 3.26 14.67
CA LYS A 263 -15.05 2.72 15.50
C LYS A 263 -15.87 1.64 14.78
N GLU A 264 -16.27 1.89 13.53
CA GLU A 264 -17.09 0.98 12.73
C GLU A 264 -16.34 -0.31 12.36
N LEU A 265 -15.03 -0.24 12.12
CA LEU A 265 -14.18 -1.39 11.79
C LEU A 265 -13.65 -2.15 13.03
N GLY A 266 -13.82 -1.61 14.23
CA GLY A 266 -13.23 -2.18 15.43
C GLY A 266 -11.70 -1.98 15.50
N TYR A 267 -11.20 -0.87 14.96
CA TYR A 267 -9.80 -0.49 15.01
C TYR A 267 -9.51 0.48 16.15
N SER A 268 -8.25 0.58 16.51
CA SER A 268 -7.67 1.66 17.30
C SER A 268 -6.82 2.53 16.38
N TYR A 269 -6.76 3.82 16.66
CA TYR A 269 -5.84 4.71 15.96
C TYR A 269 -5.32 5.85 16.84
N THR A 270 -4.19 6.41 16.45
CA THR A 270 -3.66 7.67 16.99
C THR A 270 -3.37 8.64 15.86
N ALA A 271 -3.58 9.92 16.09
CA ALA A 271 -3.09 11.00 15.22
C ALA A 271 -2.08 11.85 16.00
N ASN A 272 -0.87 12.01 15.47
CA ASN A 272 0.23 12.74 16.14
C ASN A 272 0.54 12.23 17.57
N GLY A 273 0.42 10.92 17.78
CA GLY A 273 0.65 10.28 19.08
C GLY A 273 -0.45 10.50 20.13
N GLN A 274 -1.52 11.22 19.80
CA GLN A 274 -2.70 11.32 20.65
C GLN A 274 -3.67 10.19 20.32
N VAL A 275 -4.06 9.41 21.35
CA VAL A 275 -5.12 8.41 21.22
C VAL A 275 -6.43 9.15 21.01
N MET A 276 -7.06 8.90 19.88
CA MET A 276 -8.36 9.47 19.54
C MET A 276 -9.42 8.44 19.93
N ALA A 277 -10.31 8.82 20.86
CA ALA A 277 -11.32 7.95 21.45
C ALA A 277 -12.53 7.72 20.53
#